data_AF-A0A840DR15-F1
#
_entry.id   AF-A0A840DR15-F1
#
_cell.length_a   1.000
_cell.length_b   1.000
_cell.length_c   1.000
_cell.angle_alpha   90.00
_cell.angle_beta   90.00
_cell.angle_gamma   90.00
#
_symmetry.space_group_name_H-M   'P 1'
#
loop_
_entity.id
_entity.type
_entity.pdbx_description
1 polymer ?
#
loop_
_entity_poly.entity_id
_entity_poly.type
_entity_poly.pdbx_seq_one_letter_code
_entity_poly.pdbx_strand_id
1 'polypeptide(L)'
;MYVLFLLLTILIVVSVVYWLKSLWKTATVFFCIAVLAVPLLWQQQIQQAIEQWKQSDYIKKTVPLRRIVASLEENEIKPFVLLDVPLIQQLPELPRGCEVTSLAMLLQDAGVQVDKTTLAKQIKKDPTPFQRRNGKVYFGNPHNGFVGDMYSLTTPGLGVYHEPIEELAKQYLPNRIVNLTGSDFSELQKYLSQGAPVLVITNSTFRALPESAFREWDTPNGPIKITYYEHSVVITGYDQDYIYFNDPLSDQKNKKAPKDDFLAAWVQMGKQAITYQPK
;
A
#
# COMPACT_ATOMS: atom_id res chain seq x y z
N MET A 1 -59.39 -20.85 -89.14
CA MET A 1 -58.79 -21.33 -87.88
C MET A 1 -57.26 -21.22 -87.85
N TYR A 2 -56.54 -21.56 -88.93
CA TYR A 2 -55.06 -21.53 -88.96
C TYR A 2 -54.40 -20.13 -88.92
N VAL A 3 -55.04 -19.10 -89.47
CA VAL A 3 -54.46 -17.73 -89.51
C VAL A 3 -54.42 -17.07 -88.12
N LEU A 4 -55.43 -17.33 -87.29
CA LEU A 4 -55.49 -16.78 -85.93
C LEU A 4 -54.41 -17.38 -85.03
N PHE A 5 -54.10 -18.66 -85.22
CA PHE A 5 -53.07 -19.38 -84.47
C PHE A 5 -51.66 -18.90 -84.84
N LEU A 6 -51.41 -18.60 -86.11
CA LEU A 6 -50.16 -18.05 -86.60
C LEU A 6 -49.89 -16.62 -86.07
N LEU A 7 -50.93 -15.79 -85.99
CA LEU A 7 -50.80 -14.43 -85.45
C LEU A 7 -50.53 -14.44 -83.93
N LEU A 8 -51.15 -15.37 -83.19
CA LEU A 8 -50.92 -15.52 -81.76
C LEU A 8 -49.49 -16.00 -81.44
N THR A 9 -48.95 -16.95 -82.22
CA THR A 9 -47.57 -17.43 -82.02
C THR A 9 -46.53 -16.36 -82.34
N ILE A 10 -46.74 -15.56 -83.41
CA ILE A 10 -45.88 -14.42 -83.72
C ILE A 10 -45.92 -13.38 -82.60
N LEU A 11 -47.10 -13.07 -82.05
CA LEU A 11 -47.24 -12.10 -80.96
C LEU A 11 -46.49 -12.56 -79.69
N ILE A 12 -46.59 -13.85 -79.34
CA ILE A 12 -45.90 -14.45 -78.19
C ILE A 12 -44.38 -14.43 -78.40
N VAL A 13 -43.89 -14.78 -79.59
CA VAL A 13 -42.45 -14.77 -79.88
C VAL A 13 -41.90 -13.33 -79.83
N VAL A 14 -42.60 -12.35 -80.39
CA VAL A 14 -42.19 -10.94 -80.34
C VAL A 14 -42.19 -10.40 -78.92
N SER A 15 -43.19 -10.74 -78.10
CA SER A 15 -43.25 -10.30 -76.70
C SER A 15 -42.19 -10.98 -75.83
N VAL A 16 -41.88 -12.27 -76.04
CA VAL A 16 -40.76 -12.97 -75.38
C VAL A 16 -39.41 -12.37 -75.76
N VAL A 17 -39.19 -12.07 -77.05
CA VAL A 17 -37.93 -11.43 -77.53
C VAL A 17 -37.79 -10.01 -76.98
N TYR A 18 -38.87 -9.24 -76.90
CA TYR A 18 -38.87 -7.91 -76.30
C TYR A 18 -38.57 -7.96 -74.80
N TRP A 19 -39.15 -8.93 -74.09
CA TRP A 19 -38.92 -9.13 -72.65
C TRP A 19 -37.49 -9.60 -72.34
N LEU A 20 -36.92 -10.50 -73.15
CA LEU A 20 -35.52 -10.93 -73.06
C LEU A 20 -34.53 -9.79 -73.33
N LYS A 21 -34.83 -8.89 -74.28
CA LYS A 21 -34.02 -7.67 -74.50
C LYS A 21 -34.14 -6.65 -73.37
N SER A 22 -35.25 -6.63 -72.64
CA SER A 22 -35.48 -5.76 -71.47
C SER A 22 -34.74 -6.28 -70.22
N LEU A 23 -34.78 -7.60 -70.01
CA LEU A 23 -34.03 -8.30 -68.95
C LEU A 23 -32.52 -8.03 -69.00
N TRP A 24 -31.94 -7.96 -70.20
CA TRP A 24 -30.53 -7.63 -70.35
C TRP A 24 -30.21 -6.20 -69.90
N LYS A 25 -31.14 -5.24 -70.13
CA LYS A 25 -30.96 -3.85 -69.69
C LYS A 25 -31.05 -3.69 -68.18
N THR A 26 -32.01 -4.36 -67.53
CA THR A 26 -32.11 -4.34 -66.07
C THR A 26 -30.95 -5.09 -65.42
N ALA A 27 -30.53 -6.23 -65.97
CA ALA A 27 -29.36 -6.97 -65.51
C ALA A 27 -28.07 -6.14 -65.61
N THR A 28 -27.86 -5.37 -66.70
CA THR A 28 -26.72 -4.45 -66.78
C THR A 28 -26.78 -3.31 -65.76
N VAL A 29 -27.97 -2.78 -65.45
CA VAL A 29 -28.10 -1.74 -64.42
C VAL A 29 -27.79 -2.31 -63.03
N PHE A 30 -28.30 -3.50 -62.69
CA PHE A 30 -27.96 -4.17 -61.43
C PHE A 30 -26.48 -4.56 -61.36
N PHE A 31 -25.88 -4.99 -62.46
CA PHE A 31 -24.46 -5.26 -62.54
C PHE A 31 -23.62 -3.99 -62.33
N CYS A 32 -23.98 -2.86 -62.96
CA CYS A 32 -23.31 -1.57 -62.74
C CYS A 32 -23.48 -1.08 -61.29
N ILE A 33 -24.67 -1.22 -60.69
CA ILE A 33 -24.91 -0.88 -59.29
C ILE A 33 -24.08 -1.77 -58.37
N ALA A 34 -24.00 -3.08 -58.62
CA ALA A 34 -23.19 -4.01 -57.84
C ALA A 34 -21.68 -3.72 -57.98
N VAL A 35 -21.21 -3.42 -59.18
CA VAL A 35 -19.81 -3.03 -59.45
C VAL A 35 -19.43 -1.74 -58.72
N LEU A 36 -20.37 -0.83 -58.48
CA LEU A 36 -20.13 0.40 -57.71
C LEU A 36 -20.32 0.21 -56.20
N ALA A 37 -21.28 -0.62 -55.77
CA ALA A 37 -21.61 -0.83 -54.36
C ALA A 37 -20.61 -1.73 -53.63
N VAL A 38 -20.04 -2.74 -54.29
CA VAL A 38 -19.07 -3.67 -53.68
C VAL A 38 -17.79 -2.94 -53.23
N PRO A 39 -17.15 -2.07 -54.05
CA PRO A 39 -15.99 -1.28 -53.61
C PRO A 39 -16.30 -0.34 -52.44
N LEU A 40 -17.50 0.25 -52.39
CA LEU A 40 -17.93 1.15 -51.31
C LEU A 40 -18.08 0.41 -49.98
N LEU A 41 -18.70 -0.78 -49.99
CA LEU A 41 -18.83 -1.63 -48.81
C LEU A 41 -17.46 -2.14 -48.33
N TRP A 42 -16.55 -2.42 -49.27
CA TRP A 42 -15.20 -2.84 -48.95
C TRP A 42 -14.37 -1.69 -48.35
N GLN A 43 -14.51 -0.47 -48.86
CA GLN A 43 -13.90 0.73 -48.30
C GLN A 43 -14.41 0.99 -46.88
N GLN A 44 -15.70 0.79 -46.62
CA GLN A 44 -16.27 0.97 -45.28
C GLN A 44 -15.72 -0.06 -44.27
N GLN A 45 -15.62 -1.33 -44.64
CA GLN A 45 -14.98 -2.36 -43.80
C GLN A 45 -13.51 -2.08 -43.55
N ILE A 46 -12.77 -1.58 -44.55
CA ILE A 46 -11.37 -1.18 -44.42
C ILE A 46 -11.24 -0.02 -43.42
N GLN A 47 -12.10 1.00 -43.48
CA GLN A 47 -12.07 2.10 -42.51
C GLN A 47 -12.38 1.62 -41.10
N GLN A 48 -13.36 0.73 -40.93
CA GLN A 48 -13.68 0.14 -39.62
C GLN A 48 -12.50 -0.68 -39.07
N ALA A 49 -11.85 -1.48 -39.91
CA ALA A 49 -10.66 -2.24 -39.52
C ALA A 49 -9.47 -1.33 -39.18
N ILE A 50 -9.27 -0.23 -39.92
CA ILE A 50 -8.24 0.77 -39.65
C ILE A 50 -8.51 1.46 -38.30
N GLU A 51 -9.74 1.87 -38.02
CA GLU A 51 -10.07 2.51 -36.74
C GLU A 51 -9.95 1.53 -35.57
N GLN A 52 -10.39 0.28 -35.73
CA GLN A 52 -10.16 -0.77 -34.73
C GLN A 52 -8.65 -1.02 -34.49
N TRP A 53 -7.85 -1.03 -35.55
CA TRP A 53 -6.39 -1.19 -35.47
C TRP A 53 -5.72 -0.01 -34.77
N LYS A 54 -6.06 1.23 -35.16
CA LYS A 54 -5.60 2.47 -34.49
C LYS A 54 -5.98 2.46 -33.01
N GLN A 55 -7.20 2.05 -32.67
CA GLN A 55 -7.67 2.02 -31.29
C GLN A 55 -7.00 0.89 -30.49
N SER A 56 -6.79 -0.29 -31.09
CA SER A 56 -5.98 -1.39 -30.52
C SER A 56 -4.58 -0.92 -30.17
N ASP A 57 -3.89 -0.31 -31.13
CA ASP A 57 -2.49 0.06 -30.96
C ASP A 57 -2.34 1.26 -30.01
N TYR A 58 -3.28 2.21 -30.04
CA TYR A 58 -3.36 3.29 -29.07
C TYR A 58 -3.59 2.76 -27.65
N ILE A 59 -4.55 1.84 -27.44
CA ILE A 59 -4.82 1.23 -26.13
C ILE A 59 -3.62 0.40 -25.65
N LYS A 60 -3.02 -0.44 -26.52
CA LYS A 60 -1.84 -1.24 -26.18
C LYS A 60 -0.63 -0.41 -25.78
N LYS A 61 -0.49 0.81 -26.32
CA LYS A 61 0.62 1.72 -25.99
C LYS A 61 0.32 2.59 -24.76
N THR A 62 -0.93 3.00 -24.55
CA THR A 62 -1.33 3.88 -23.45
C THR A 62 -1.52 3.15 -22.12
N VAL A 63 -2.00 1.90 -22.11
CA VAL A 63 -2.14 1.11 -20.87
C VAL A 63 -0.80 0.87 -20.16
N PRO A 64 0.29 0.48 -20.86
CA PRO A 64 1.62 0.39 -20.24
C PRO A 64 2.13 1.75 -19.78
N LEU A 65 1.95 2.81 -20.57
CA LEU A 65 2.46 4.14 -20.24
C LEU A 65 1.77 4.72 -19.01
N ARG A 66 0.43 4.64 -18.93
CA ARG A 66 -0.34 5.08 -17.77
C ARG A 66 0.01 4.27 -16.53
N ARG A 67 0.24 2.96 -16.67
CA ARG A 67 0.67 2.11 -15.57
C ARG A 67 2.08 2.48 -15.09
N ILE A 68 3.00 2.78 -16.00
CA ILE A 68 4.35 3.24 -15.69
C ILE A 68 4.29 4.61 -14.99
N VAL A 69 3.56 5.57 -15.53
CA VAL A 69 3.41 6.91 -14.94
C VAL A 69 2.76 6.82 -13.55
N ALA A 70 1.67 6.07 -13.41
CA ALA A 70 1.05 5.83 -12.10
C ALA A 70 2.02 5.18 -11.11
N SER A 71 2.83 4.20 -11.54
CA SER A 71 3.84 3.57 -10.69
C SER A 71 5.01 4.49 -10.31
N LEU A 72 5.29 5.51 -11.14
CA LEU A 72 6.32 6.52 -10.85
C LEU A 72 5.79 7.59 -9.89
N GLU A 73 4.53 8.01 -10.05
CA GLU A 73 3.83 8.91 -9.12
C GLU A 73 3.62 8.26 -7.75
N GLU A 74 3.31 6.96 -7.71
CA GLU A 74 3.11 6.20 -6.46
C GLU A 74 4.42 6.01 -5.68
N ASN A 75 5.58 6.02 -6.36
CA ASN A 75 6.91 5.92 -5.73
C ASN A 75 7.61 7.27 -5.51
N GLU A 76 6.93 8.38 -5.74
CA GLU A 76 7.52 9.71 -5.53
C GLU A 76 7.62 10.03 -4.03
N ILE A 77 8.86 10.22 -3.56
CA ILE A 77 9.14 10.72 -2.22
C ILE A 77 8.83 12.23 -2.20
N LYS A 78 7.76 12.59 -1.48
CA LYS A 78 7.34 13.99 -1.32
C LYS A 78 8.37 14.78 -0.50
N PRO A 79 8.62 16.06 -0.79
CA PRO A 79 9.56 16.88 0.01
C PRO A 79 9.02 17.22 1.41
N PHE A 80 7.70 17.16 1.59
CA PHE A 80 7.00 17.42 2.84
C PHE A 80 5.83 16.45 2.99
N VAL A 81 5.69 15.87 4.19
CA VAL A 81 4.56 15.03 4.59
C VAL A 81 4.14 15.42 6.00
N LEU A 82 2.85 15.56 6.23
CA LEU A 82 2.26 15.67 7.57
C LEU A 82 0.88 15.02 7.55
N LEU A 83 0.76 13.85 8.19
CA LEU A 83 -0.44 13.03 8.23
C LEU A 83 -1.30 13.38 9.46
N ASP A 84 -2.61 13.12 9.36
CA ASP A 84 -3.59 13.38 10.40
C ASP A 84 -3.91 12.12 11.25
N VAL A 85 -2.87 11.43 11.70
CA VAL A 85 -2.99 10.17 12.48
C VAL A 85 -3.62 10.42 13.85
N PRO A 86 -4.55 9.60 14.36
CA PRO A 86 -5.09 9.76 15.71
C PRO A 86 -3.98 9.79 16.76
N LEU A 87 -4.10 10.68 17.75
CA LEU A 87 -3.21 10.71 18.92
C LEU A 87 -3.88 9.96 20.07
N ILE A 88 -3.18 8.99 20.64
CA ILE A 88 -3.63 8.23 21.81
C ILE A 88 -2.52 8.29 22.85
N GLN A 89 -2.85 8.76 24.05
CA GLN A 89 -1.92 8.76 25.19
C GLN A 89 -1.89 7.38 25.83
N GLN A 90 -0.74 6.89 26.30
CA GLN A 90 -0.65 5.60 27.00
C GLN A 90 -1.14 5.68 28.45
N LEU A 91 -0.99 6.85 29.06
CA LEU A 91 -1.36 7.10 30.45
C LEU A 91 -2.86 7.43 30.59
N PRO A 92 -3.45 7.16 31.77
CA PRO A 92 -2.84 6.55 32.97
C PRO A 92 -2.72 5.01 32.93
N GLU A 93 -3.38 4.33 31.99
CA GLU A 93 -3.62 2.89 32.06
C GLU A 93 -2.38 2.04 31.81
N LEU A 94 -1.46 2.52 30.97
CA LEU A 94 -0.28 1.75 30.54
C LEU A 94 1.02 2.55 30.75
N PRO A 95 1.60 2.56 31.96
CA PRO A 95 2.85 3.25 32.24
C PRO A 95 4.03 2.84 31.36
N ARG A 96 4.07 1.60 30.84
CA ARG A 96 5.02 1.14 29.81
C ARG A 96 4.31 0.63 28.56
N GLY A 97 3.29 1.34 28.09
CA GLY A 97 2.47 0.94 26.94
C GLY A 97 2.79 1.65 25.64
N CYS A 98 3.99 2.21 25.47
CA CYS A 98 4.28 3.08 24.33
C CYS A 98 4.10 2.38 22.98
N GLU A 99 4.47 1.11 22.88
CA GLU A 99 4.46 0.29 21.67
C GLU A 99 3.04 -0.13 21.30
N VAL A 100 2.27 -0.65 22.28
CA VAL A 100 0.86 -1.03 22.05
C VAL A 100 -0.03 0.18 21.83
N THR A 101 0.30 1.33 22.41
CA THR A 101 -0.42 2.59 22.16
C THR A 101 -0.07 3.15 20.78
N SER A 102 1.20 3.09 20.39
CA SER A 102 1.63 3.42 19.02
C SER A 102 0.99 2.50 17.98
N LEU A 103 0.89 1.20 18.28
CA LEU A 103 0.21 0.23 17.43
C LEU A 103 -1.29 0.54 17.32
N ALA A 104 -1.94 0.96 18.40
CA ALA A 104 -3.33 1.42 18.35
C ALA A 104 -3.49 2.61 17.40
N MET A 105 -2.61 3.61 17.46
CA MET A 105 -2.63 4.75 16.54
C MET A 105 -2.45 4.31 15.07
N LEU A 106 -1.47 3.43 14.80
CA LEU A 106 -1.21 2.89 13.47
C LEU A 106 -2.42 2.10 12.91
N LEU A 107 -3.03 1.24 13.73
CA LEU A 107 -4.18 0.43 13.35
C LEU A 107 -5.45 1.28 13.13
N GLN A 108 -5.68 2.29 13.98
CA GLN A 108 -6.81 3.19 13.80
C GLN A 108 -6.70 4.04 12.53
N ASP A 109 -5.50 4.51 12.18
CA ASP A 109 -5.25 5.19 10.91
C ASP A 109 -5.57 4.29 9.70
N ALA A 110 -5.26 2.99 9.81
CA ALA A 110 -5.61 1.99 8.81
C ALA A 110 -7.12 1.64 8.75
N GLY A 111 -7.94 2.22 9.63
CA GLY A 111 -9.39 1.99 9.74
C GLY A 111 -9.81 0.85 10.67
N VAL A 112 -8.89 0.32 11.50
CA VAL A 112 -9.20 -0.73 12.49
C VAL A 112 -9.59 -0.10 13.83
N GLN A 113 -10.78 -0.42 14.32
CA GLN A 113 -11.23 0.05 15.63
C GLN A 113 -10.72 -0.86 16.75
N VAL A 114 -9.57 -0.51 17.34
CA VAL A 114 -8.99 -1.19 18.50
C VAL A 114 -8.34 -0.19 19.45
N ASP A 115 -8.41 -0.45 20.76
CA ASP A 115 -7.79 0.40 21.78
C ASP A 115 -6.48 -0.21 22.33
N LYS A 116 -5.67 0.66 22.94
CA LYS A 116 -4.36 0.34 23.54
C LYS A 116 -4.44 -0.74 24.63
N THR A 117 -5.52 -0.79 25.42
CA THR A 117 -5.70 -1.74 26.52
C THR A 117 -6.05 -3.14 26.04
N THR A 118 -6.75 -3.24 24.91
CA THR A 118 -7.01 -4.49 24.22
C THR A 118 -5.69 -5.05 23.67
N LEU A 119 -4.91 -4.22 22.98
CA LEU A 119 -3.59 -4.62 22.47
C LEU A 119 -2.61 -4.99 23.61
N ALA A 120 -2.64 -4.27 24.74
CA ALA A 120 -1.83 -4.57 25.93
C ALA A 120 -2.06 -5.97 26.50
N LYS A 121 -3.30 -6.48 26.41
CA LYS A 121 -3.69 -7.83 26.85
C LYS A 121 -3.28 -8.90 25.84
N GLN A 122 -3.25 -8.57 24.55
CA GLN A 122 -3.01 -9.52 23.47
C GLN A 122 -1.54 -9.62 23.05
N ILE A 123 -0.74 -8.57 23.27
CA ILE A 123 0.68 -8.60 22.93
C ILE A 123 1.36 -9.75 23.67
N LYS A 124 2.10 -10.55 22.92
CA LYS A 124 2.89 -11.66 23.45
C LYS A 124 3.84 -11.14 24.53
N LYS A 125 3.94 -11.86 25.64
CA LYS A 125 4.82 -11.54 26.77
C LYS A 125 6.02 -12.49 26.78
N ASP A 126 7.19 -11.98 27.11
CA ASP A 126 8.33 -12.84 27.46
C ASP A 126 8.12 -13.34 28.91
N PRO A 127 8.10 -14.67 29.16
CA PRO A 127 7.78 -15.22 30.47
C PRO A 127 8.96 -15.19 31.45
N THR A 128 10.14 -14.73 31.03
CA THR A 128 11.36 -14.81 31.84
C THR A 128 11.27 -13.90 33.06
N PRO A 129 11.41 -14.43 34.29
CA PRO A 129 11.34 -13.61 35.50
C PRO A 129 12.59 -12.74 35.66
N PHE A 130 12.42 -11.55 36.23
CA PHE A 130 13.53 -10.66 36.57
C PHE A 130 14.36 -11.27 37.71
N GLN A 131 15.67 -11.41 37.49
CA GLN A 131 16.62 -11.88 38.49
C GLN A 131 17.91 -11.05 38.45
N ARG A 132 18.60 -10.98 39.59
CA ARG A 132 19.98 -10.49 39.65
C ARG A 132 20.89 -11.64 40.04
N ARG A 133 21.86 -11.97 39.20
CA ARG A 133 22.84 -13.06 39.40
C ARG A 133 24.24 -12.48 39.29
N ASN A 134 25.05 -12.62 40.35
CA ASN A 134 26.45 -12.15 40.36
C ASN A 134 26.63 -10.69 39.89
N GLY A 135 25.71 -9.80 40.26
CA GLY A 135 25.74 -8.38 39.85
C GLY A 135 25.20 -8.10 38.43
N LYS A 136 24.85 -9.12 37.64
CA LYS A 136 24.25 -8.97 36.30
C LYS A 136 22.74 -9.22 36.36
N VAL A 137 22.00 -8.50 35.52
CA VAL A 137 20.55 -8.70 35.36
C VAL A 137 20.32 -9.88 34.42
N TYR A 138 19.45 -10.81 34.83
CA TYR A 138 18.89 -11.84 33.98
C TYR A 138 17.39 -11.56 33.80
N PHE A 139 16.94 -11.34 32.57
CA PHE A 139 15.53 -11.03 32.30
C PHE A 139 15.11 -11.43 30.88
N GLY A 140 13.88 -11.07 30.49
CA GLY A 140 13.33 -11.39 29.17
C GLY A 140 13.99 -10.63 28.04
N ASN A 141 13.78 -11.11 26.82
CA ASN A 141 14.27 -10.48 25.59
C ASN A 141 13.09 -9.83 24.84
N PRO A 142 13.12 -8.50 24.58
CA PRO A 142 12.02 -7.80 23.91
C PRO A 142 11.73 -8.29 22.49
N HIS A 143 12.67 -8.98 21.83
CA HIS A 143 12.42 -9.66 20.55
C HIS A 143 11.46 -10.85 20.67
N ASN A 144 11.33 -11.47 21.86
CA ASN A 144 10.44 -12.62 22.06
C ASN A 144 9.02 -12.23 22.46
N GLY A 145 8.87 -11.09 23.11
CA GLY A 145 7.62 -10.62 23.72
C GLY A 145 7.88 -9.44 24.66
N PHE A 146 6.82 -8.79 25.11
CA PHE A 146 6.92 -7.70 26.07
C PHE A 146 7.54 -8.18 27.38
N VAL A 147 8.59 -7.48 27.83
CA VAL A 147 9.39 -7.86 28.99
C VAL A 147 8.93 -7.14 30.25
N GLY A 148 8.42 -7.91 31.20
CA GLY A 148 8.03 -7.45 32.53
C GLY A 148 6.67 -6.77 32.59
N ASP A 149 6.52 -5.84 33.54
CA ASP A 149 5.23 -5.23 33.86
C ASP A 149 4.94 -3.99 33.01
N MET A 150 3.85 -4.06 32.23
CA MET A 150 3.37 -2.95 31.41
C MET A 150 2.57 -1.91 32.22
N TYR A 151 1.98 -2.36 33.33
CA TYR A 151 0.92 -1.65 34.07
C TYR A 151 1.44 -0.88 35.29
N SER A 152 2.68 -1.13 35.73
CA SER A 152 3.24 -0.44 36.90
C SER A 152 4.72 -0.13 36.77
N LEU A 153 5.12 1.12 37.05
CA LEU A 153 6.53 1.51 37.11
C LEU A 153 7.26 0.98 38.35
N THR A 154 6.54 0.49 39.36
CA THR A 154 7.14 0.01 40.62
C THR A 154 7.69 -1.41 40.51
N THR A 155 7.30 -2.15 39.48
CA THR A 155 7.75 -3.51 39.16
C THR A 155 8.68 -3.48 37.95
N PRO A 156 9.58 -4.48 37.81
CA PRO A 156 10.50 -4.54 36.67
C PRO A 156 9.76 -4.68 35.34
N GLY A 157 10.16 -3.87 34.36
CA GLY A 157 9.66 -3.91 33.00
C GLY A 157 10.53 -3.09 32.07
N LEU A 158 10.44 -3.39 30.78
CA LEU A 158 11.12 -2.68 29.71
C LEU A 158 10.11 -2.28 28.65
N GLY A 159 9.79 -3.21 27.75
CA GLY A 159 9.08 -2.95 26.52
C GLY A 159 9.07 -4.19 25.62
N VAL A 160 8.76 -4.01 24.35
CA VAL A 160 8.71 -5.03 23.29
C VAL A 160 9.29 -4.50 21.98
N TYR A 161 9.97 -5.33 21.23
CA TYR A 161 10.56 -4.95 19.94
C TYR A 161 9.65 -5.31 18.76
N HIS A 162 10.13 -5.08 17.54
CA HIS A 162 9.30 -5.10 16.35
C HIS A 162 8.65 -6.46 16.05
N GLU A 163 9.25 -7.60 16.42
CA GLU A 163 8.73 -8.92 16.02
C GLU A 163 7.38 -9.25 16.68
N PRO A 164 7.20 -9.14 18.01
CA PRO A 164 5.90 -9.40 18.61
C PRO A 164 4.86 -8.31 18.26
N ILE A 165 5.31 -7.07 17.99
CA ILE A 165 4.44 -5.99 17.49
C ILE A 165 3.89 -6.36 16.11
N GLU A 166 4.76 -6.80 15.18
CA GLU A 166 4.39 -7.25 13.85
C GLU A 166 3.42 -8.44 13.92
N GLU A 167 3.72 -9.43 14.77
CA GLU A 167 2.88 -10.61 14.99
C GLU A 167 1.46 -10.19 15.40
N LEU A 168 1.32 -9.28 16.37
CA LEU A 168 0.02 -8.77 16.79
C LEU A 168 -0.65 -7.94 15.70
N ALA A 169 0.08 -7.05 15.04
CA ALA A 169 -0.46 -6.20 13.98
C ALA A 169 -1.07 -7.02 12.84
N LYS A 170 -0.43 -8.14 12.46
CA LYS A 170 -0.91 -9.06 11.41
C LYS A 170 -2.25 -9.73 11.76
N GLN A 171 -2.61 -9.84 13.03
CA GLN A 171 -3.92 -10.37 13.45
C GLN A 171 -5.05 -9.39 13.11
N TYR A 172 -4.76 -8.09 13.08
CA TYR A 172 -5.72 -7.03 12.78
C TYR A 172 -5.74 -6.61 11.31
N LEU A 173 -4.58 -6.66 10.64
CA LEU A 173 -4.41 -6.29 9.24
C LEU A 173 -3.67 -7.40 8.47
N PRO A 174 -4.31 -8.57 8.27
CA PRO A 174 -3.68 -9.68 7.58
C PRO A 174 -3.25 -9.28 6.17
N ASN A 175 -2.03 -9.67 5.79
CA ASN A 175 -1.40 -9.39 4.49
C ASN A 175 -1.20 -7.90 4.14
N ARG A 176 -1.45 -6.97 5.08
CA ARG A 176 -1.23 -5.54 4.87
C ARG A 176 -0.11 -4.97 5.73
N ILE A 177 0.28 -5.62 6.83
CA ILE A 177 1.40 -5.17 7.65
C ILE A 177 2.72 -5.33 6.88
N VAL A 178 3.54 -4.29 6.94
CA VAL A 178 4.89 -4.26 6.37
C VAL A 178 5.87 -3.98 7.49
N ASN A 179 6.85 -4.86 7.64
CA ASN A 179 7.98 -4.65 8.54
C ASN A 179 9.13 -4.00 7.76
N LEU A 180 9.46 -2.76 8.13
CA LEU A 180 10.52 -1.95 7.53
C LEU A 180 11.79 -1.97 8.38
N THR A 181 11.89 -2.89 9.34
CA THR A 181 13.05 -2.97 10.22
C THR A 181 14.32 -3.23 9.44
N GLY A 182 15.34 -2.41 9.68
CA GLY A 182 16.62 -2.47 8.98
C GLY A 182 16.69 -1.68 7.67
N SER A 183 15.55 -1.24 7.13
CA SER A 183 15.49 -0.42 5.91
C SER A 183 16.11 0.97 6.12
N ASP A 184 16.40 1.65 5.01
CA ASP A 184 16.83 3.04 5.05
C ASP A 184 15.64 4.00 5.21
N PHE A 185 15.91 5.22 5.68
CA PHE A 185 14.86 6.21 5.89
C PHE A 185 14.07 6.52 4.61
N SER A 186 14.70 6.42 3.43
CA SER A 186 14.01 6.59 2.14
C SER A 186 12.86 5.60 1.94
N GLU A 187 12.94 4.39 2.48
CA GLU A 187 11.82 3.45 2.42
C GLU A 187 10.67 3.90 3.31
N LEU A 188 10.96 4.37 4.54
CA LEU A 188 9.94 4.95 5.42
C LEU A 188 9.28 6.17 4.74
N GLN A 189 10.08 7.00 4.06
CA GLN A 189 9.58 8.16 3.33
C GLN A 189 8.60 7.80 2.23
N LYS A 190 8.79 6.69 1.50
CA LYS A 190 7.84 6.22 0.47
C LYS A 190 6.47 5.92 1.08
N TYR A 191 6.42 5.16 2.17
CA TYR A 191 5.16 4.84 2.87
C TYR A 191 4.49 6.10 3.41
N LEU A 192 5.26 6.99 4.03
CA LEU A 192 4.76 8.28 4.52
C LEU A 192 4.20 9.15 3.39
N SER A 193 4.89 9.21 2.24
CA SER A 193 4.43 9.95 1.06
C SER A 193 3.13 9.39 0.47
N GLN A 194 2.92 8.08 0.59
CA GLN A 194 1.68 7.39 0.21
C GLN A 194 0.58 7.47 1.29
N GLY A 195 0.84 8.14 2.42
CA GLY A 195 -0.16 8.34 3.48
C GLY A 195 -0.24 7.23 4.52
N ALA A 196 0.74 6.33 4.60
CA ALA A 196 0.85 5.36 5.69
C ALA A 196 1.86 5.84 6.74
N PRO A 197 1.44 6.04 8.00
CA PRO A 197 2.35 6.39 9.08
C PRO A 197 3.19 5.19 9.51
N VAL A 198 4.27 5.45 10.25
CA VAL A 198 5.25 4.41 10.60
C VAL A 198 5.47 4.37 12.11
N LEU A 199 5.13 3.25 12.75
CA LEU A 199 5.52 2.97 14.14
C LEU A 199 7.02 2.65 14.18
N VAL A 200 7.77 3.28 15.08
CA VAL A 200 9.21 3.00 15.27
C VAL A 200 9.56 2.80 16.74
N ILE A 201 10.57 1.97 16.99
CA ILE A 201 11.27 1.92 18.30
C ILE A 201 12.46 2.88 18.23
N THR A 202 12.53 3.77 19.22
CA THR A 202 13.55 4.81 19.38
C THR A 202 13.86 4.97 20.87
N ASN A 203 14.35 6.13 21.28
CA ASN A 203 14.46 6.49 22.68
C ASN A 203 13.75 7.83 22.97
N SER A 204 13.34 8.01 24.22
CA SER A 204 12.55 9.16 24.70
C SER A 204 13.26 10.53 24.62
N THR A 205 14.55 10.58 24.30
CA THR A 205 15.27 11.85 24.06
C THR A 205 15.31 12.25 22.58
N PHE A 206 14.91 11.34 21.69
CA PHE A 206 14.89 11.51 20.23
C PHE A 206 16.23 11.99 19.64
N ARG A 207 17.34 11.59 20.28
CA ARG A 207 18.72 11.77 19.83
C ARG A 207 19.58 10.59 20.23
N ALA A 208 20.78 10.47 19.67
CA ALA A 208 21.73 9.44 20.06
C ALA A 208 22.07 9.55 21.56
N LEU A 209 22.02 8.42 22.26
CA LEU A 209 22.38 8.30 23.67
C LEU A 209 23.87 7.91 23.82
N PRO A 210 24.53 8.34 24.91
CA PRO A 210 25.87 7.86 25.23
C PRO A 210 25.84 6.38 25.62
N GLU A 211 26.96 5.67 25.45
CA GLU A 211 27.12 4.26 25.83
C GLU A 211 26.76 3.99 27.30
N SER A 212 26.99 4.95 28.20
CA SER A 212 26.64 4.88 29.61
C SER A 212 25.13 4.83 29.89
N ALA A 213 24.28 5.12 28.90
CA ALA A 213 22.83 4.99 29.02
C ALA A 213 22.36 3.55 28.81
N PHE A 214 23.21 2.68 28.27
CA PHE A 214 22.86 1.30 27.97
C PHE A 214 23.27 0.35 29.10
N ARG A 215 22.59 -0.79 29.17
CA ARG A 215 22.87 -1.89 30.10
C ARG A 215 22.86 -3.19 29.33
N GLU A 216 23.70 -4.14 29.73
CA GLU A 216 23.63 -5.49 29.21
C GLU A 216 22.87 -6.39 30.18
N TRP A 217 21.90 -7.13 29.66
CA TRP A 217 21.19 -8.19 30.37
C TRP A 217 21.59 -9.53 29.80
N ASP A 218 21.66 -10.56 30.65
CA ASP A 218 21.59 -11.93 30.20
C ASP A 218 20.13 -12.31 29.96
N THR A 219 19.86 -13.01 28.87
CA THR A 219 18.53 -13.56 28.57
C THR A 219 18.65 -15.05 28.26
N PRO A 220 17.55 -15.81 28.20
CA PRO A 220 17.59 -17.19 27.70
C PRO A 220 18.21 -17.32 26.30
N ASN A 221 18.15 -16.25 25.48
CA ASN A 221 18.64 -16.22 24.10
C ASN A 221 20.07 -15.67 23.97
N GLY A 222 20.76 -15.43 25.09
CA GLY A 222 22.06 -14.76 25.13
C GLY A 222 21.99 -13.32 25.62
N PRO A 223 23.13 -12.63 25.70
CA PRO A 223 23.18 -11.25 26.18
C PRO A 223 22.50 -10.28 25.20
N ILE A 224 21.84 -9.26 25.74
CA ILE A 224 21.24 -8.18 24.98
C ILE A 224 21.59 -6.83 25.61
N LYS A 225 21.85 -5.83 24.78
CA LYS A 225 22.05 -4.45 25.21
C LYS A 225 20.73 -3.69 25.13
N ILE A 226 20.29 -3.12 26.24
CA ILE A 226 19.03 -2.36 26.37
C ILE A 226 19.30 -0.96 26.91
N THR A 227 18.30 -0.09 26.83
CA THR A 227 18.27 1.20 27.52
C THR A 227 16.89 1.39 28.15
N TYR A 228 16.85 1.97 29.35
CA TYR A 228 15.57 2.35 29.97
C TYR A 228 14.97 3.63 29.37
N TYR A 229 15.67 4.24 28.41
CA TYR A 229 15.13 5.31 27.58
C TYR A 229 14.38 4.78 26.37
N GLU A 230 14.32 3.46 26.15
CA GLU A 230 13.53 2.84 25.08
C GLU A 230 12.12 3.44 25.05
N HIS A 231 11.66 3.75 23.83
CA HIS A 231 10.37 4.38 23.60
C HIS A 231 9.87 4.07 22.20
N SER A 232 8.55 4.02 22.03
CA SER A 232 7.90 3.86 20.74
C SER A 232 7.01 5.06 20.42
N VAL A 233 7.05 5.47 19.15
CA VAL A 233 6.23 6.57 18.61
C VAL A 233 5.73 6.21 17.21
N VAL A 234 4.77 6.98 16.68
CA VAL A 234 4.33 6.88 15.29
C VAL A 234 4.80 8.10 14.52
N ILE A 235 5.69 7.92 13.55
CA ILE A 235 6.07 8.95 12.59
C ILE A 235 4.85 9.28 11.73
N THR A 236 4.46 10.55 11.77
CA THR A 236 3.34 11.10 11.02
C THR A 236 3.80 11.99 9.88
N GLY A 237 5.10 12.26 9.75
CA GLY A 237 5.57 13.12 8.68
C GLY A 237 7.05 13.46 8.75
N TYR A 238 7.49 14.23 7.75
CA TYR A 238 8.84 14.78 7.68
C TYR A 238 8.84 16.01 6.76
N ASP A 239 9.81 16.87 6.95
CA ASP A 239 10.19 17.92 6.00
C ASP A 239 11.70 17.84 5.72
N GLN A 240 12.35 18.93 5.30
CA GLN A 240 13.80 18.95 5.10
C GLN A 240 14.60 18.76 6.41
N ASP A 241 14.12 19.31 7.53
CA ASP A 241 14.88 19.51 8.76
C ASP A 241 14.34 18.70 9.96
N TYR A 242 13.11 18.21 9.90
CA TYR A 242 12.38 17.62 11.03
C TYR A 242 11.69 16.29 10.67
N ILE A 243 11.57 15.45 11.69
CA ILE A 243 10.61 14.33 11.74
C ILE A 243 9.42 14.77 12.59
N TYR A 244 8.21 14.52 12.10
CA TYR A 244 6.96 14.72 12.82
C TYR A 244 6.42 13.37 13.31
N PHE A 245 5.93 13.32 14.54
CA PHE A 245 5.45 12.09 15.17
C PHE A 245 4.42 12.33 16.26
N ASN A 246 3.57 11.33 16.50
CA ASN A 246 2.72 11.23 17.67
C ASN A 246 3.44 10.43 18.75
N ASP A 247 3.56 11.04 19.93
CA ASP A 247 4.22 10.48 21.10
C ASP A 247 3.17 10.07 22.13
N PRO A 248 3.05 8.77 22.49
CA PRO A 248 2.02 8.31 23.41
C PRO A 248 2.20 8.84 24.85
N LEU A 249 3.32 9.48 25.18
CA LEU A 249 3.51 10.17 26.47
C LEU A 249 3.14 11.66 26.43
N SER A 250 2.67 12.18 25.29
CA SER A 250 2.32 13.59 25.12
C SER A 250 0.89 13.78 24.63
N ASP A 251 0.30 14.91 25.01
CA ASP A 251 -0.98 15.43 24.50
C ASP A 251 -0.81 16.27 23.22
N GLN A 252 0.43 16.51 22.78
CA GLN A 252 0.72 17.26 21.57
C GLN A 252 0.74 16.35 20.34
N LYS A 253 -0.21 16.57 19.43
CA LYS A 253 -0.24 15.92 18.11
C LYS A 253 0.89 16.44 17.23
N ASN A 254 1.50 15.55 16.42
CA ASN A 254 2.56 15.91 15.47
C ASN A 254 3.70 16.70 16.11
N LYS A 255 4.20 16.21 17.26
CA LYS A 255 5.49 16.68 17.83
C LYS A 255 6.58 16.54 16.79
N LYS A 256 7.61 17.36 16.91
CA LYS A 256 8.75 17.31 15.99
C LYS A 256 10.08 17.29 16.71
N ALA A 257 11.06 16.66 16.09
CA ALA A 257 12.46 16.64 16.50
C ALA A 257 13.35 16.87 15.27
N PRO A 258 14.56 17.45 15.45
CA PRO A 258 15.53 17.57 14.36
C PRO A 258 15.75 16.22 13.69
N LYS A 259 15.73 16.19 12.36
CA LYS A 259 15.73 14.95 11.59
C LYS A 259 16.95 14.10 11.89
N ASP A 260 18.13 14.70 11.86
CA ASP A 260 19.38 13.97 12.06
C ASP A 260 19.47 13.34 13.45
N ASP A 261 19.05 14.08 14.49
CA ASP A 261 18.97 13.57 15.87
C ASP A 261 18.00 12.39 15.95
N PHE A 262 16.79 12.53 15.40
CA PHE A 262 15.76 11.50 15.47
C PHE A 262 16.21 10.23 14.73
N LEU A 263 16.78 10.38 13.53
CA LEU A 263 17.27 9.25 12.75
C LEU A 263 18.46 8.58 13.43
N ALA A 264 19.36 9.33 14.07
CA ALA A 264 20.45 8.75 14.85
C ALA A 264 19.93 7.93 16.04
N ALA A 265 18.90 8.41 16.73
CA ALA A 265 18.24 7.66 17.81
C ALA A 265 17.59 6.35 17.31
N TRP A 266 16.84 6.42 16.21
CA TRP A 266 16.19 5.27 15.60
C TRP A 266 17.20 4.22 15.10
N VAL A 267 18.27 4.66 14.44
CA VAL A 267 19.37 3.78 13.99
C VAL A 267 20.04 3.11 15.20
N GLN A 268 20.32 3.88 16.27
CA GLN A 268 20.93 3.35 17.49
C GLN A 268 20.06 2.28 18.16
N MET A 269 18.74 2.36 18.01
CA MET A 269 17.77 1.39 18.54
C MET A 269 17.45 0.24 17.56
N GLY A 270 18.24 0.09 16.49
CA GLY A 270 18.18 -1.06 15.58
C GLY A 270 17.31 -0.86 14.34
N LYS A 271 17.02 0.40 13.94
CA LYS A 271 16.21 0.73 12.76
C LYS A 271 14.84 0.03 12.74
N GLN A 272 14.22 -0.17 13.90
CA GLN A 272 12.96 -0.92 14.02
C GLN A 272 11.79 -0.09 13.52
N ALA A 273 10.98 -0.64 12.62
CA ALA A 273 9.88 0.09 12.00
C ALA A 273 8.76 -0.84 11.48
N ILE A 274 7.51 -0.51 11.78
CA ILE A 274 6.31 -1.22 11.32
C ILE A 274 5.33 -0.22 10.70
N THR A 275 4.78 -0.56 9.54
CA THR A 275 3.71 0.19 8.88
C THR A 275 2.69 -0.76 8.24
N TYR A 276 1.80 -0.24 7.40
CA TYR A 276 0.91 -1.03 6.57
C TYR A 276 0.93 -0.55 5.12
N GLN A 277 0.53 -1.42 4.20
CA GLN A 277 0.36 -1.08 2.79
C GLN A 277 -0.84 -0.12 2.61
N PRO A 278 -0.62 1.10 2.09
CA PRO A 278 -1.70 2.02 1.72
C PRO A 278 -2.68 1.37 0.72
N LYS A 279 -3.92 1.85 0.68
CA LYS A 279 -4.95 1.33 -0.24
C LYS A 279 -4.81 1.89 -1.64
#